data_AF-A0A7S2A748-F1
#
_entry.id   AF-A0A7S2A748-F1
#
_cell.length_a   1.000
_cell.length_b   1.000
_cell.length_c   1.000
_cell.angle_alpha   90.00
_cell.angle_beta   90.00
_cell.angle_gamma   90.00
#
_symmetry.space_group_name_H-M   'P 1'
#
loop_
_entity.id
_entity.type
_entity.pdbx_description
1 polymer ?
#
loop_
_entity_poly.entity_id
_entity_poly.type
_entity_poly.pdbx_seq_one_letter_code
_entity_poly.pdbx_strand_id
1 'polypeptide(L)'
;CHITNSFRRKDRHINIWCDSCHNFCPHSIVPHPEKDPVSLHRIYKTANMGADSSRLFDFAIMTICAREVLEGAIIVGQYRTVLHKSDNWEGDKLKEGLQCITRSALYATALAVVVILAVAIPLGVTTQNLDEKVADIIEGVSKVVAAICILQLSWKIPKWLGLYKSKKEITGDAVVGLTLRSIRFNVMWNIWREVAEVGVFLIPFFLGGKAIAVPLSALAGCVLSAVLGAGIYVANQRMTRKWILAFFMSALTGMLSVGLFVGGCHEFEEVWGETKKVWKIQNQFWAHKRLPMVILKPFGYSASRTQLQIACFWCWLTLLIVGHVWKWYSAKKITEAAELAKRELEEAKLNKDGDNQQLESSDEEEGNFKSEGQV
;
A
#
# COMPACT_ATOMS: atom_id res chain seq x y z
N CYS A 1 15.98 -50.32 8.44
CA CYS A 1 14.63 -50.73 7.99
C CYS A 1 13.95 -49.51 7.37
N HIS A 2 14.19 -49.14 6.11
CA HIS A 2 13.86 -49.81 4.84
C HIS A 2 12.38 -50.16 4.65
N ILE A 3 11.87 -49.79 3.47
CA ILE A 3 10.61 -50.15 2.78
C ILE A 3 9.51 -49.08 2.99
N THR A 4 9.38 -48.06 2.12
CA THR A 4 8.82 -48.01 0.74
C THR A 4 7.30 -48.09 0.61
N ASN A 5 6.80 -47.09 -0.12
CA ASN A 5 5.78 -47.14 -1.17
C ASN A 5 4.31 -47.45 -0.85
N SER A 6 3.49 -46.57 -1.44
CA SER A 6 2.43 -46.89 -2.41
C SER A 6 0.97 -46.83 -1.91
N PHE A 7 0.19 -46.15 -2.77
CA PHE A 7 -1.26 -46.28 -2.97
C PHE A 7 -2.15 -45.69 -1.88
N ARG A 8 -3.38 -45.25 -2.14
CA ARG A 8 -4.17 -44.78 -3.29
C ARG A 8 -5.52 -44.46 -2.63
N ARG A 9 -6.20 -43.39 -3.08
CA ARG A 9 -7.68 -43.23 -3.12
C ARG A 9 -8.53 -44.16 -2.24
N LYS A 10 -9.36 -43.59 -1.37
CA LYS A 10 -10.79 -43.26 -1.65
C LYS A 10 -11.55 -43.03 -0.34
N ASP A 11 -12.39 -42.01 -0.40
CA ASP A 11 -13.57 -41.71 0.42
C ASP A 11 -14.07 -42.84 1.32
N ARG A 12 -14.23 -42.53 2.61
CA ARG A 12 -15.33 -43.03 3.43
C ARG A 12 -15.57 -42.07 4.59
N HIS A 13 -16.75 -41.46 4.58
CA HIS A 13 -17.37 -40.89 5.78
C HIS A 13 -17.52 -42.00 6.82
N ILE A 14 -17.06 -41.76 8.03
CA ILE A 14 -17.40 -42.53 9.22
C ILE A 14 -17.86 -41.52 10.27
N ASN A 15 -19.17 -41.48 10.49
CA ASN A 15 -19.76 -40.97 11.72
C ASN A 15 -19.61 -42.07 12.77
N ILE A 16 -18.95 -41.77 13.89
CA ILE A 16 -19.04 -42.57 15.11
C ILE A 16 -19.57 -41.65 16.21
N TRP A 17 -20.84 -41.87 16.54
CA TRP A 17 -21.40 -41.67 17.86
C TRP A 17 -20.62 -42.52 18.88
N CYS A 18 -20.27 -41.94 20.03
CA CYS A 18 -19.99 -42.74 21.21
C CYS A 18 -20.73 -42.11 22.39
N ASP A 19 -21.77 -42.83 22.82
CA ASP A 19 -22.45 -42.66 24.08
C ASP A 19 -21.58 -43.11 25.26
N SER A 20 -21.81 -42.45 26.40
CA SER A 20 -21.77 -42.99 27.76
C SER A 20 -20.44 -43.48 28.35
N CYS A 21 -19.94 -42.73 29.34
CA CYS A 21 -19.67 -43.28 30.67
C CYS A 21 -19.76 -42.19 31.76
N HIS A 22 -20.70 -42.44 32.68
CA HIS A 22 -20.93 -41.77 33.94
C HIS A 22 -19.78 -41.98 34.95
N ASN A 23 -19.53 -40.97 35.79
CA ASN A 23 -19.33 -41.05 37.25
C ASN A 23 -19.18 -39.62 37.80
N PHE A 24 -20.26 -39.01 38.31
CA PHE A 24 -20.63 -38.92 39.73
C PHE A 24 -19.54 -38.32 40.65
N CYS A 25 -19.70 -37.04 40.99
CA CYS A 25 -19.28 -36.47 42.28
C CYS A 25 -20.20 -35.29 42.65
N PRO A 26 -20.60 -35.13 43.93
CA PRO A 26 -21.79 -34.35 44.31
C PRO A 26 -21.50 -32.89 44.70
N HIS A 27 -22.53 -32.07 44.50
CA HIS A 27 -22.89 -30.82 45.18
C HIS A 27 -21.79 -29.85 45.66
N SER A 28 -21.76 -28.69 45.01
CA SER A 28 -21.73 -27.39 45.70
C SER A 28 -22.46 -26.37 44.81
N ILE A 29 -23.71 -26.10 45.16
CA ILE A 29 -24.49 -25.00 44.59
C ILE A 29 -23.89 -23.73 45.19
N VAL A 30 -22.97 -23.10 44.46
CA VAL A 30 -22.54 -21.74 44.73
C VAL A 30 -23.55 -20.82 44.06
N PRO A 31 -24.23 -19.91 44.78
CA PRO A 31 -25.11 -18.94 44.14
C PRO A 31 -24.28 -18.09 43.19
N HIS A 32 -24.65 -18.10 41.91
CA HIS A 32 -24.12 -17.17 40.92
C HIS A 32 -24.48 -15.75 41.40
N PRO A 33 -23.50 -14.88 41.68
CA PRO A 33 -23.80 -13.47 41.75
C PRO A 33 -24.15 -13.04 40.33
N GLU A 34 -25.41 -12.70 40.13
CA GLU A 34 -25.92 -11.91 39.02
C GLU A 34 -25.15 -10.58 39.02
N LYS A 35 -23.98 -10.61 38.37
CA LYS A 35 -23.19 -9.44 38.08
C LYS A 35 -23.60 -9.03 36.69
N ASP A 36 -24.42 -7.99 36.62
CA ASP A 36 -24.40 -7.05 35.49
C ASP A 36 -23.31 -5.99 35.77
N PRO A 37 -22.05 -6.18 35.35
CA PRO A 37 -21.05 -5.12 35.38
C PRO A 37 -21.16 -4.20 34.15
N VAL A 38 -22.24 -4.27 33.37
CA VAL A 38 -22.33 -3.58 32.07
C VAL A 38 -22.56 -2.07 32.21
N SER A 39 -23.04 -1.56 33.36
CA SER A 39 -23.28 -0.12 33.55
C SER A 39 -22.10 0.65 34.14
N LEU A 40 -21.26 0.02 34.98
CA LEU A 40 -20.18 0.72 35.69
C LEU A 40 -18.92 0.93 34.85
N HIS A 41 -18.64 0.07 33.86
CA HIS A 41 -17.50 0.29 32.95
C HIS A 41 -17.76 1.46 31.98
N ARG A 42 -19.04 1.76 31.69
CA ARG A 42 -19.44 2.86 30.79
C ARG A 42 -19.30 4.23 31.45
N ILE A 43 -19.49 4.33 32.77
CA ILE A 43 -19.37 5.58 33.54
C ILE A 43 -17.89 5.96 33.81
N TYR A 44 -16.98 4.99 33.88
CA TYR A 44 -15.55 5.29 34.02
C TYR A 44 -14.85 5.67 32.69
N LYS A 45 -15.46 5.40 31.53
CA LYS A 45 -14.93 5.85 30.22
C LYS A 45 -15.07 7.38 30.05
N THR A 46 -16.03 8.01 30.73
CA THR A 46 -16.25 9.47 30.71
C THR A 46 -15.54 10.22 31.84
N ALA A 47 -15.31 9.60 33.01
CA ALA A 47 -14.76 10.29 34.18
C ALA A 47 -13.22 10.44 34.23
N ASN A 48 -12.48 9.85 33.27
CA ASN A 48 -11.01 9.92 33.21
C ASN A 48 -10.50 10.88 32.11
N MET A 49 -11.24 11.97 31.86
CA MET A 49 -10.86 13.06 30.94
C MET A 49 -9.79 14.02 31.51
N GLY A 50 -9.04 13.62 32.53
CA GLY A 50 -7.83 14.33 32.96
C GLY A 50 -6.63 14.01 32.05
N ALA A 51 -6.55 14.67 30.87
CA ALA A 51 -5.33 14.92 30.08
C ALA A 51 -5.69 15.64 28.75
N ASP A 52 -6.02 16.94 28.84
CA ASP A 52 -6.46 17.80 27.72
C ASP A 52 -5.44 17.96 26.58
N SER A 53 -4.17 17.59 26.77
CA SER A 53 -3.13 17.65 25.74
C SER A 53 -3.36 16.68 24.57
N SER A 54 -4.18 15.64 24.76
CA SER A 54 -4.50 14.63 23.75
C SER A 54 -5.62 15.03 22.77
N ARG A 55 -6.25 16.20 22.95
CA ARG A 55 -7.31 16.68 22.04
C ARG A 55 -6.77 17.39 20.80
N LEU A 56 -5.57 17.96 20.86
CA LEU A 56 -5.04 18.77 19.75
C LEU A 56 -4.24 17.96 18.74
N PHE A 57 -3.79 16.75 19.09
CA PHE A 57 -2.90 15.96 18.26
C PHE A 57 -3.26 14.47 18.29
N ASP A 58 -3.37 13.87 17.12
CA ASP A 58 -3.65 12.45 16.92
C ASP A 58 -2.63 11.85 15.94
N PHE A 59 -1.88 10.85 16.44
CA PHE A 59 -0.84 10.16 15.66
C PHE A 59 -1.39 9.42 14.44
N ALA A 60 -2.63 8.93 14.49
CA ALA A 60 -3.24 8.25 13.35
C ALA A 60 -3.50 9.24 12.21
N ILE A 61 -4.07 10.41 12.52
CA ILE A 61 -4.26 11.50 11.55
C ILE A 61 -2.92 11.93 10.95
N MET A 62 -1.90 12.17 11.79
CA MET A 62 -0.56 12.54 11.33
C MET A 62 0.00 11.49 10.38
N THR A 63 -0.14 10.21 10.70
CA THR A 63 0.38 9.10 9.89
C THR A 63 -0.35 8.97 8.56
N ILE A 64 -1.68 9.11 8.54
CA ILE A 64 -2.50 9.12 7.32
C ILE A 64 -2.05 10.26 6.41
N CYS A 65 -2.02 11.49 6.93
CA CYS A 65 -1.59 12.65 6.14
C CYS A 65 -0.13 12.51 5.66
N ALA A 66 0.76 12.00 6.52
CA ALA A 66 2.15 11.77 6.12
C ALA A 66 2.28 10.77 4.98
N ARG A 67 1.45 9.72 4.98
CA ARG A 67 1.45 8.69 3.94
C ARG A 67 0.90 9.22 2.62
N GLU A 68 -0.26 9.87 2.59
CA GLU A 68 -0.85 10.37 1.34
C GLU A 68 -0.01 11.50 0.71
N VAL A 69 0.55 12.39 1.54
CA VAL A 69 1.44 13.46 1.06
C VAL A 69 2.73 12.84 0.50
N LEU A 70 3.21 11.74 1.07
CA LEU A 70 4.41 11.06 0.59
C LEU A 70 4.14 10.38 -0.75
N GLU A 71 2.98 9.74 -0.92
CA GLU A 71 2.53 9.21 -2.22
C GLU A 71 2.42 10.31 -3.27
N GLY A 72 1.82 11.46 -2.91
CA GLY A 72 1.78 12.64 -3.78
C GLY A 72 3.17 13.12 -4.20
N ALA A 73 4.12 13.17 -3.26
CA ALA A 73 5.51 13.53 -3.54
C ALA A 73 6.19 12.51 -4.48
N ILE A 74 5.93 11.22 -4.29
CA ILE A 74 6.42 10.13 -5.15
C ILE A 74 5.88 10.28 -6.58
N ILE A 75 4.58 10.54 -6.74
CA ILE A 75 3.93 10.75 -8.03
C ILE A 75 4.55 11.94 -8.76
N VAL A 76 4.70 13.08 -8.09
CA VAL A 76 5.37 14.26 -8.68
C VAL A 76 6.81 13.91 -9.08
N GLY A 77 7.55 13.19 -8.23
CA GLY A 77 8.91 12.72 -8.51
C GLY A 77 8.99 11.80 -9.74
N GLN A 78 8.00 10.93 -9.94
CA GLN A 78 7.90 10.06 -11.13
C GLN A 78 7.76 10.87 -12.41
N TYR A 79 6.79 11.78 -12.48
CA TYR A 79 6.59 12.62 -13.67
C TYR A 79 7.82 13.48 -13.97
N ARG A 80 8.47 14.05 -12.94
CA ARG A 80 9.72 14.79 -13.11
C ARG A 80 10.85 13.91 -13.65
N THR A 81 11.00 12.69 -13.14
CA THR A 81 12.01 11.73 -13.61
C THR A 81 11.76 11.32 -15.05
N VAL A 82 10.50 11.12 -15.46
CA VAL A 82 10.14 10.79 -16.84
C VAL A 82 10.49 11.96 -17.78
N LEU A 83 10.22 13.20 -17.38
CA LEU A 83 10.62 14.38 -18.17
C LEU A 83 12.14 14.46 -18.34
N HIS A 84 12.91 14.28 -17.27
CA HIS A 84 14.37 14.33 -17.32
C HIS A 84 15.02 13.22 -18.16
N LYS A 85 14.32 12.11 -18.39
CA LYS A 85 14.82 10.96 -19.17
C LYS A 85 14.40 10.98 -20.64
N SER A 86 13.55 11.92 -21.04
CA SER A 86 13.00 11.94 -22.38
C SER A 86 13.73 12.97 -23.24
N ASP A 87 14.30 12.52 -24.35
CA ASP A 87 15.07 13.35 -25.30
C ASP A 87 14.22 14.49 -25.91
N ASN A 88 12.89 14.37 -25.89
CA ASN A 88 11.97 15.39 -26.38
C ASN A 88 11.82 16.60 -25.43
N TRP A 89 12.37 16.52 -24.22
CA TRP A 89 12.21 17.51 -23.15
C TRP A 89 13.55 18.11 -22.76
N GLU A 90 14.08 18.98 -23.64
CA GLU A 90 15.30 19.75 -23.40
C GLU A 90 15.02 21.27 -23.31
N GLY A 91 15.95 22.01 -22.68
CA GLY A 91 15.89 23.48 -22.59
C GLY A 91 14.60 24.03 -22.00
N ASP A 92 13.96 24.96 -22.72
CA ASP A 92 12.74 25.64 -22.27
C ASP A 92 11.54 24.71 -22.14
N LYS A 93 11.45 23.67 -22.99
CA LYS A 93 10.35 22.68 -22.91
C LYS A 93 10.41 21.92 -21.59
N LEU A 94 11.60 21.51 -21.15
CA LEU A 94 11.78 20.83 -19.86
C LEU A 94 11.29 21.72 -18.70
N LYS A 95 11.70 22.99 -18.71
CA LYS A 95 11.29 23.96 -17.70
C LYS A 95 9.77 24.16 -17.68
N GLU A 96 9.14 24.26 -18.85
CA GLU A 96 7.69 24.34 -18.99
C GLU A 96 7.00 23.08 -18.44
N GLY A 97 7.51 21.89 -18.78
CA GLY A 97 6.99 20.62 -18.26
C GLY A 97 7.06 20.51 -16.74
N LEU A 98 8.18 20.91 -16.13
CA LEU A 98 8.36 20.91 -14.66
C LEU A 98 7.43 21.91 -13.96
N GLN A 99 7.27 23.11 -14.52
CA GLN A 99 6.30 24.10 -14.01
C GLN A 99 4.87 23.59 -14.14
N CYS A 100 4.56 22.94 -15.26
CA CYS A 100 3.28 22.34 -15.55
C CYS A 100 2.91 21.28 -14.50
N ILE A 101 3.81 20.33 -14.20
CA ILE A 101 3.61 19.32 -13.14
C ILE A 101 3.32 20.00 -11.79
N THR A 102 4.10 21.03 -11.43
CA THR A 102 3.99 21.69 -10.12
C THR A 102 2.67 22.44 -9.99
N ARG A 103 2.27 23.22 -11.00
CA ARG A 103 0.98 23.93 -11.02
C ARG A 103 -0.19 22.96 -11.00
N SER A 104 -0.13 21.89 -11.78
CA SER A 104 -1.14 20.84 -11.79
C SER A 104 -1.31 20.17 -10.42
N ALA A 105 -0.21 19.81 -9.75
CA ALA A 105 -0.27 19.25 -8.40
C ALA A 105 -0.91 20.23 -7.41
N LEU A 106 -0.50 21.50 -7.42
CA LEU A 106 -1.05 22.54 -6.53
C LEU A 106 -2.55 22.76 -6.75
N TYR A 107 -3.01 22.87 -8.00
CA TYR A 107 -4.43 23.07 -8.31
C TYR A 107 -5.27 21.85 -7.93
N ALA A 108 -4.76 20.64 -8.16
CA ALA A 108 -5.44 19.42 -7.72
C ALA A 108 -5.56 19.34 -6.20
N THR A 109 -4.48 19.62 -5.46
CA THR A 109 -4.50 19.66 -4.00
C THR A 109 -5.47 20.72 -3.48
N ALA A 110 -5.44 21.95 -4.02
CA ALA A 110 -6.32 23.02 -3.58
C ALA A 110 -7.80 22.67 -3.80
N LEU A 111 -8.16 22.19 -4.98
CA LEU A 111 -9.53 21.77 -5.27
C LEU A 111 -9.93 20.58 -4.37
N ALA A 112 -9.01 19.66 -4.04
CA ALA A 112 -9.32 18.47 -3.25
C ALA A 112 -9.63 18.87 -1.81
N VAL A 113 -8.82 19.77 -1.24
CA VAL A 113 -9.07 20.36 0.07
C VAL A 113 -10.43 21.05 0.10
N VAL A 114 -10.80 21.82 -0.94
CA VAL A 114 -12.12 22.47 -1.02
C VAL A 114 -13.26 21.43 -0.99
N VAL A 115 -13.17 20.36 -1.78
CA VAL A 115 -14.19 19.29 -1.78
C VAL A 115 -14.24 18.55 -0.45
N ILE A 116 -13.10 18.26 0.16
CA ILE A 116 -13.03 17.63 1.48
C ILE A 116 -13.69 18.50 2.53
N LEU A 117 -13.42 19.80 2.55
CA LEU A 117 -14.08 20.73 3.48
C LEU A 117 -15.58 20.81 3.23
N ALA A 118 -16.01 20.86 1.96
CA ALA A 118 -17.41 20.89 1.58
C ALA A 118 -18.18 19.62 2.01
N VAL A 119 -17.52 18.47 2.13
CA VAL A 119 -18.11 17.21 2.61
C VAL A 119 -17.98 17.05 4.13
N ALA A 120 -16.82 17.40 4.68
CA ALA A 120 -16.51 17.25 6.11
C ALA A 120 -17.36 18.14 7.00
N ILE A 121 -17.66 19.38 6.58
CA ILE A 121 -18.48 20.31 7.36
C ILE A 121 -19.91 19.78 7.53
N PRO A 122 -20.66 19.43 6.45
CA PRO A 122 -21.98 18.82 6.59
C PRO A 122 -21.98 17.51 7.36
N LEU A 123 -20.98 16.64 7.14
CA LEU A 123 -20.84 15.41 7.90
C LEU A 123 -20.71 15.73 9.40
N GLY A 124 -19.75 16.54 9.80
CA GLY A 124 -19.53 16.87 11.22
C GLY A 124 -20.75 17.50 11.92
N VAL A 125 -21.61 18.22 11.18
CA VAL A 125 -22.87 18.76 11.71
C VAL A 125 -23.95 17.68 11.81
N THR A 126 -24.13 16.86 10.77
CA THR A 126 -25.20 15.84 10.71
C THR A 126 -24.92 14.63 11.59
N THR A 127 -23.66 14.38 11.95
CA THR A 127 -23.25 13.14 12.61
C THR A 127 -23.19 13.22 14.13
N GLN A 128 -23.61 14.34 14.72
CA GLN A 128 -23.65 14.49 16.18
C GLN A 128 -24.59 13.49 16.88
N ASN A 129 -25.50 12.87 16.13
CA ASN A 129 -26.48 11.90 16.63
C ASN A 129 -26.28 10.48 16.05
N LEU A 130 -25.11 10.20 15.45
CA LEU A 130 -24.83 8.87 14.89
C LEU A 130 -24.62 7.84 16.01
N ASP A 131 -25.22 6.67 15.84
CA ASP A 131 -25.06 5.55 16.77
C ASP A 131 -23.58 5.11 16.84
N GLU A 132 -23.06 4.89 18.05
CA GLU A 132 -21.67 4.45 18.32
C GLU A 132 -21.36 3.20 17.49
N LYS A 133 -22.34 2.28 17.39
CA LYS A 133 -22.21 1.05 16.59
C LYS A 133 -21.96 1.33 15.11
N VAL A 134 -22.62 2.33 14.54
CA VAL A 134 -22.47 2.68 13.13
C VAL A 134 -21.12 3.36 12.90
N ALA A 135 -20.68 4.19 13.85
CA ALA A 135 -19.37 4.82 13.81
C ALA A 135 -18.23 3.77 13.81
N ASP A 136 -18.31 2.75 14.68
CA ASP A 136 -17.32 1.67 14.75
C ASP A 136 -17.29 0.83 13.46
N ILE A 137 -18.46 0.56 12.85
CA ILE A 137 -18.54 -0.11 11.54
C ILE A 137 -17.85 0.73 10.45
N ILE A 138 -18.14 2.04 10.39
CA ILE A 138 -17.53 2.94 9.41
C ILE A 138 -16.01 3.01 9.61
N GLU A 139 -15.55 3.11 10.86
CA GLU A 139 -14.13 3.09 11.20
C GLU A 139 -13.47 1.78 10.75
N GLY A 140 -14.10 0.63 11.05
CA GLY A 140 -13.64 -0.69 10.61
C GLY A 140 -13.51 -0.81 9.09
N VAL A 141 -14.55 -0.43 8.33
CA VAL A 141 -14.56 -0.46 6.85
C VAL A 141 -13.45 0.44 6.31
N SER A 142 -13.33 1.67 6.83
CA SER A 142 -12.32 2.62 6.36
C SER A 142 -10.89 2.10 6.53
N LYS A 143 -10.58 1.45 7.66
CA LYS A 143 -9.28 0.83 7.93
C LYS A 143 -8.99 -0.36 7.03
N VAL A 144 -9.99 -1.20 6.72
CA VAL A 144 -9.84 -2.33 5.78
C VAL A 144 -9.57 -1.83 4.36
N VAL A 145 -10.32 -0.83 3.90
CA VAL A 145 -10.08 -0.21 2.58
C VAL A 145 -8.69 0.41 2.52
N ALA A 146 -8.30 1.17 3.56
CA ALA A 146 -6.96 1.75 3.67
C ALA A 146 -5.87 0.66 3.60
N ALA A 147 -6.05 -0.46 4.30
CA ALA A 147 -5.12 -1.57 4.28
C ALA A 147 -4.92 -2.14 2.87
N ILE A 148 -5.99 -2.28 2.09
CA ILE A 148 -5.92 -2.74 0.69
C ILE A 148 -5.16 -1.74 -0.18
N CYS A 149 -5.43 -0.44 -0.05
CA CYS A 149 -4.71 0.60 -0.80
C CYS A 149 -3.21 0.58 -0.48
N ILE A 150 -2.84 0.52 0.81
CA ILE A 150 -1.44 0.47 1.25
C ILE A 150 -0.75 -0.82 0.75
N LEU A 151 -1.46 -1.95 0.74
CA LEU A 151 -0.93 -3.21 0.21
C LEU A 151 -0.55 -3.06 -1.28
N GLN A 152 -1.41 -2.41 -2.06
CA GLN A 152 -1.14 -2.13 -3.47
C GLN A 152 0.05 -1.17 -3.64
N LEU A 153 0.20 -0.16 -2.78
CA LEU A 153 1.36 0.71 -2.76
C LEU A 153 2.65 -0.07 -2.51
N SER A 154 2.64 -0.95 -1.50
CA SER A 154 3.79 -1.81 -1.17
C SER A 154 4.27 -2.58 -2.40
N TRP A 155 3.36 -3.12 -3.21
CA TRP A 155 3.72 -3.80 -4.47
C TRP A 155 4.21 -2.87 -5.59
N LYS A 156 3.82 -1.59 -5.60
CA LYS A 156 4.24 -0.60 -6.59
C LYS A 156 5.63 -0.01 -6.29
N ILE A 157 6.04 0.05 -5.03
CA ILE A 157 7.32 0.65 -4.61
C ILE A 157 8.54 0.08 -5.36
N PRO A 158 8.73 -1.25 -5.48
CA PRO A 158 9.89 -1.79 -6.20
C PRO A 158 9.87 -1.45 -7.70
N LYS A 159 8.67 -1.37 -8.30
CA LYS A 159 8.50 -0.92 -9.69
C LYS A 159 8.91 0.54 -9.83
N TRP A 160 8.50 1.40 -8.90
CA TRP A 160 8.87 2.81 -8.90
C TRP A 160 10.39 3.03 -8.81
N LEU A 161 11.06 2.25 -7.96
CA LEU A 161 12.51 2.33 -7.80
C LEU A 161 13.29 1.68 -8.95
N GLY A 162 12.60 1.21 -10.00
CA GLY A 162 13.19 0.65 -11.21
C GLY A 162 13.71 -0.77 -11.05
N LEU A 163 13.31 -1.51 -10.01
CA LEU A 163 13.69 -2.91 -9.84
C LEU A 163 12.86 -3.83 -10.71
N TYR A 164 11.60 -3.46 -10.97
CA TYR A 164 10.72 -4.19 -11.88
C TYR A 164 10.55 -3.38 -13.16
N LYS A 165 11.18 -3.83 -14.25
CA LYS A 165 10.96 -3.26 -15.59
C LYS A 165 9.51 -3.51 -16.00
N SER A 166 8.84 -2.48 -16.49
CA SER A 166 7.49 -2.66 -17.05
C SER A 166 7.57 -3.12 -18.50
N LYS A 167 6.58 -3.92 -18.96
CA LYS A 167 6.49 -4.34 -20.37
C LYS A 167 6.56 -3.14 -21.35
N LYS A 168 6.03 -1.98 -20.95
CA LYS A 168 6.06 -0.74 -21.73
C LYS A 168 7.44 -0.09 -21.82
N GLU A 169 8.28 -0.24 -20.79
CA GLU A 169 9.67 0.27 -20.85
C GLU A 169 10.55 -0.60 -21.75
N ILE A 170 10.22 -1.89 -21.86
CA ILE A 170 10.96 -2.85 -22.66
C ILE A 170 10.74 -2.64 -24.17
N THR A 171 9.51 -2.35 -24.59
CA THR A 171 9.17 -2.28 -26.01
C THR A 171 9.71 -1.04 -26.71
N GLY A 172 10.39 -0.14 -25.99
CA GLY A 172 10.92 1.09 -26.61
C GLY A 172 9.83 2.01 -27.16
N ASP A 173 8.56 1.71 -26.87
CA ASP A 173 7.45 2.66 -26.87
C ASP A 173 7.73 3.66 -25.74
N ALA A 174 8.77 4.48 -25.95
CA ALA A 174 8.91 5.79 -25.34
C ALA A 174 7.52 6.35 -25.31
N VAL A 175 6.99 6.70 -24.12
CA VAL A 175 5.60 7.10 -23.92
C VAL A 175 5.18 8.07 -25.03
N VAL A 176 4.64 7.53 -26.12
CA VAL A 176 4.51 8.26 -27.38
C VAL A 176 3.39 9.25 -27.11
N GLY A 177 3.73 10.53 -27.07
CA GLY A 177 2.76 11.60 -26.87
C GLY A 177 2.42 11.94 -25.41
N LEU A 178 3.42 12.05 -24.51
CA LEU A 178 3.26 12.90 -23.31
C LEU A 178 3.11 14.37 -23.72
N THR A 179 1.96 14.73 -24.25
CA THR A 179 1.61 16.14 -24.46
C THR A 179 1.50 16.83 -23.10
N LEU A 180 1.74 18.15 -23.06
CA LEU A 180 1.53 18.94 -21.84
C LEU A 180 0.12 18.73 -21.28
N ARG A 181 -0.90 18.60 -22.15
CA ARG A 181 -2.29 18.33 -21.75
C ARG A 181 -2.42 16.98 -21.03
N SER A 182 -1.78 15.93 -21.55
CA SER A 182 -1.75 14.61 -20.92
C SER A 182 -1.04 14.66 -19.57
N ILE A 183 0.11 15.34 -19.47
CA ILE A 183 0.83 15.52 -18.20
C ILE A 183 -0.06 16.25 -17.18
N ARG A 184 -0.71 17.35 -17.57
CA ARG A 184 -1.60 18.12 -16.69
C ARG A 184 -2.69 17.24 -16.10
N PHE A 185 -3.44 16.55 -16.98
CA PHE A 185 -4.54 15.70 -16.55
C PHE A 185 -4.07 14.56 -15.66
N ASN A 186 -3.00 13.86 -16.06
CA ASN A 186 -2.50 12.71 -15.32
C ASN A 186 -1.93 13.10 -13.96
N VAL A 187 -1.18 14.20 -13.87
CA VAL A 187 -0.69 14.71 -12.59
C VAL A 187 -1.86 15.16 -11.72
N MET A 188 -2.76 15.98 -12.26
CA MET A 188 -3.92 16.47 -11.50
C MET A 188 -4.77 15.33 -10.96
N TRP A 189 -5.13 14.36 -11.80
CA TRP A 189 -5.97 13.24 -11.41
C TRP A 189 -5.31 12.33 -10.37
N ASN A 190 -4.01 12.06 -10.50
CA ASN A 190 -3.32 11.26 -9.50
C ASN A 190 -3.22 11.99 -8.16
N ILE A 191 -2.76 13.25 -8.14
CA ILE A 191 -2.67 14.04 -6.90
C ILE A 191 -4.03 14.29 -6.27
N TRP A 192 -5.05 14.53 -7.08
CA TRP A 192 -6.43 14.65 -6.62
C TRP A 192 -6.86 13.44 -5.80
N ARG A 193 -6.64 12.23 -6.33
CA ARG A 193 -7.04 11.00 -5.66
C ARG A 193 -6.30 10.82 -4.34
N GLU A 194 -5.00 11.04 -4.29
CA GLU A 194 -4.25 10.91 -3.03
C GLU A 194 -4.76 11.89 -1.95
N VAL A 195 -5.01 13.15 -2.33
CA VAL A 195 -5.53 14.14 -1.37
C VAL A 195 -6.98 13.82 -0.98
N ALA A 196 -7.83 13.40 -1.92
CA ALA A 196 -9.19 12.99 -1.64
C ALA A 196 -9.26 11.77 -0.71
N GLU A 197 -8.33 10.81 -0.86
CA GLU A 197 -8.18 9.68 0.05
C GLU A 197 -7.89 10.14 1.49
N VAL A 198 -7.08 11.19 1.70
CA VAL A 198 -6.94 11.81 3.05
C VAL A 198 -8.31 12.18 3.60
N GLY A 199 -9.13 12.89 2.82
CA GLY A 199 -10.45 13.33 3.27
C GLY A 199 -11.36 12.16 3.64
N VAL A 200 -11.35 11.10 2.84
CA VAL A 200 -12.11 9.88 3.14
C VAL A 200 -11.61 9.19 4.41
N PHE A 201 -10.29 9.10 4.62
CA PHE A 201 -9.71 8.53 5.84
C PHE A 201 -9.91 9.40 7.08
N LEU A 202 -10.21 10.69 6.91
CA LEU A 202 -10.55 11.60 8.00
C LEU A 202 -12.04 11.53 8.42
N ILE A 203 -12.91 10.89 7.63
CA ILE A 203 -14.34 10.76 7.95
C ILE A 203 -14.56 10.23 9.38
N PRO A 204 -13.95 9.10 9.83
CA PRO A 204 -14.15 8.60 11.19
C PRO A 204 -13.78 9.62 12.28
N PHE A 205 -12.78 10.47 12.03
CA PHE A 205 -12.35 11.50 12.99
C PHE A 205 -13.32 12.69 13.05
N PHE A 206 -13.97 13.01 11.92
CA PHE A 206 -15.06 13.97 11.88
C PHE A 206 -16.31 13.43 12.59
N LEU A 207 -16.60 12.13 12.47
CA LEU A 207 -17.70 11.46 13.16
C LEU A 207 -17.48 11.38 14.68
N GLY A 208 -16.26 11.03 15.11
CA GLY A 208 -15.92 10.78 16.51
C GLY A 208 -15.65 12.03 17.37
N GLY A 209 -16.03 13.23 16.92
CA GLY A 209 -15.85 14.49 17.67
C GLY A 209 -14.38 14.92 17.85
N LYS A 210 -13.45 14.31 17.13
CA LYS A 210 -12.00 14.62 17.18
C LYS A 210 -11.56 15.63 16.12
N ALA A 211 -12.50 16.37 15.52
CA ALA A 211 -12.24 17.32 14.45
C ALA A 211 -11.18 18.38 14.84
N ILE A 212 -11.09 18.76 16.12
CA ILE A 212 -10.11 19.74 16.61
C ILE A 212 -8.65 19.25 16.51
N ALA A 213 -8.41 17.92 16.54
CA ALA A 213 -7.09 17.34 16.39
C ALA A 213 -6.58 17.35 14.94
N VAL A 214 -7.49 17.46 13.97
CA VAL A 214 -7.21 17.26 12.54
C VAL A 214 -6.18 18.27 12.02
N PRO A 215 -6.30 19.60 12.23
CA PRO A 215 -5.42 20.56 11.57
C PRO A 215 -3.94 20.43 11.99
N LEU A 216 -3.68 20.32 13.30
CA LEU A 216 -2.31 20.22 13.82
C LEU A 216 -1.67 18.88 13.43
N SER A 217 -2.43 17.79 13.50
CA SER A 217 -1.96 16.45 13.11
C SER A 217 -1.67 16.36 11.62
N ALA A 218 -2.55 16.93 10.78
CA ALA A 218 -2.35 17.00 9.34
C ALA A 218 -1.11 17.82 8.98
N LEU A 219 -0.92 18.99 9.62
CA LEU A 219 0.27 19.82 9.40
C LEU A 219 1.55 19.07 9.78
N ALA A 220 1.58 18.43 10.95
CA ALA A 220 2.71 17.60 11.37
C ALA A 220 2.97 16.45 10.38
N GLY A 221 1.91 15.83 9.86
CA GLY A 221 1.99 14.79 8.84
C GLY A 221 2.60 15.31 7.54
N CYS A 222 2.18 16.49 7.07
CA CYS A 222 2.74 17.15 5.89
C CYS A 222 4.24 17.47 6.07
N VAL A 223 4.64 17.98 7.24
CA VAL A 223 6.06 18.27 7.54
C VAL A 223 6.88 16.98 7.55
N LEU A 224 6.41 15.94 8.25
CA LEU A 224 7.07 14.64 8.29
C LEU A 224 7.21 14.05 6.88
N SER A 225 6.14 14.11 6.09
CA SER A 225 6.16 13.65 4.70
C SER A 225 7.12 14.44 3.83
N ALA A 226 7.23 15.76 4.00
CA ALA A 226 8.15 16.57 3.23
C ALA A 226 9.60 16.16 3.53
N VAL A 227 9.93 15.94 4.81
CA VAL A 227 11.25 15.45 5.24
C VAL A 227 11.53 14.06 4.68
N LEU A 228 10.58 13.12 4.83
CA LEU A 228 10.74 11.75 4.30
C LEU A 228 10.83 11.73 2.78
N GLY A 229 10.00 12.52 2.09
CA GLY A 229 10.00 12.64 0.63
C GLY A 229 11.32 13.21 0.10
N ALA A 230 11.84 14.25 0.74
CA ALA A 230 13.17 14.79 0.43
C ALA A 230 14.27 13.75 0.69
N GLY A 231 14.21 13.05 1.82
CA GLY A 231 15.14 11.97 2.17
C GLY A 231 15.14 10.84 1.15
N ILE A 232 13.96 10.36 0.73
CA ILE A 232 13.81 9.32 -0.29
C ILE A 232 14.29 9.82 -1.65
N TYR A 233 14.01 11.07 -2.02
CA TYR A 233 14.50 11.66 -3.26
C TYR A 233 16.03 11.71 -3.30
N VAL A 234 16.66 12.18 -2.21
CA VAL A 234 18.12 12.21 -2.06
C VAL A 234 18.70 10.79 -2.06
N ALA A 235 18.09 9.86 -1.34
CA ALA A 235 18.52 8.47 -1.29
C ALA A 235 18.42 7.80 -2.67
N ASN A 236 17.36 8.03 -3.43
CA ASN A 236 17.20 7.50 -4.77
C ASN A 236 18.27 8.01 -5.76
N GLN A 237 18.76 9.23 -5.56
CA GLN A 237 19.85 9.80 -6.37
C GLN A 237 21.24 9.31 -5.93
N ARG A 238 21.45 9.07 -4.62
CA ARG A 238 22.78 8.75 -4.07
C ARG A 238 23.04 7.25 -3.87
N MET A 239 22.01 6.41 -3.72
CA MET A 239 22.19 4.99 -3.44
C MET A 239 22.37 4.18 -4.73
N THR A 240 23.53 3.55 -4.86
CA THR A 240 23.80 2.56 -5.92
C THR A 240 22.95 1.30 -5.75
N ARG A 241 22.68 0.88 -4.50
CA ARG A 241 21.90 -0.32 -4.16
C ARG A 241 20.41 -0.01 -3.92
N LYS A 242 19.66 0.25 -5.00
CA LYS A 242 18.21 0.55 -4.94
C LYS A 242 17.35 -0.56 -4.35
N TRP A 243 17.82 -1.81 -4.38
CA TRP A 243 17.09 -2.96 -3.84
C TRP A 243 16.86 -2.88 -2.33
N ILE A 244 17.84 -2.36 -1.57
CA ILE A 244 17.73 -2.21 -0.11
C ILE A 244 16.63 -1.20 0.22
N LEU A 245 16.65 -0.06 -0.48
CA LEU A 245 15.65 0.99 -0.31
C LEU A 245 14.24 0.47 -0.64
N ALA A 246 14.10 -0.28 -1.74
CA ALA A 246 12.81 -0.85 -2.12
C ALA A 246 12.32 -1.90 -1.13
N PHE A 247 13.20 -2.79 -0.67
CA PHE A 247 12.85 -3.79 0.33
C PHE A 247 12.36 -3.11 1.61
N PHE A 248 13.13 -2.15 2.13
CA PHE A 248 12.79 -1.41 3.34
C PHE A 248 11.43 -0.69 3.21
N MET A 249 11.24 0.08 2.13
CA MET A 249 10.00 0.83 1.89
C MET A 249 8.80 -0.10 1.69
N SER A 250 8.98 -1.22 0.98
CA SER A 250 7.92 -2.22 0.77
C SER A 250 7.56 -2.94 2.06
N ALA A 251 8.55 -3.29 2.89
CA ALA A 251 8.32 -3.91 4.20
C ALA A 251 7.61 -2.95 5.16
N LEU A 252 8.05 -1.69 5.22
CA LEU A 252 7.44 -0.66 6.07
C LEU A 252 5.95 -0.46 5.71
N THR A 253 5.67 -0.21 4.43
CA THR A 253 4.28 -0.02 3.95
C THR A 253 3.46 -1.30 4.06
N GLY A 254 4.05 -2.46 3.76
CA GLY A 254 3.38 -3.75 3.94
C GLY A 254 2.97 -4.00 5.39
N MET A 255 3.83 -3.68 6.36
CA MET A 255 3.50 -3.82 7.78
C MET A 255 2.45 -2.80 8.25
N LEU A 256 2.42 -1.58 7.69
CA LEU A 256 1.32 -0.64 7.93
C LEU A 256 -0.01 -1.18 7.42
N SER A 257 -0.02 -1.81 6.23
CA SER A 257 -1.21 -2.48 5.69
C SER A 257 -1.71 -3.59 6.63
N VAL A 258 -0.80 -4.43 7.14
CA VAL A 258 -1.14 -5.48 8.13
C VAL A 258 -1.76 -4.86 9.38
N GLY A 259 -1.18 -3.77 9.90
CA GLY A 259 -1.70 -3.11 11.09
C GLY A 259 -3.08 -2.49 10.91
N LEU A 260 -3.32 -1.84 9.77
CA LEU A 260 -4.62 -1.28 9.42
C LEU A 260 -5.68 -2.37 9.24
N PHE A 261 -5.34 -3.49 8.59
CA PHE A 261 -6.29 -4.60 8.40
C PHE A 261 -6.70 -5.20 9.75
N VAL A 262 -5.72 -5.50 10.61
CA VAL A 262 -5.97 -6.01 11.97
C VAL A 262 -6.78 -5.02 12.80
N GLY A 263 -6.47 -3.73 12.68
CA GLY A 263 -7.23 -2.65 13.32
C GLY A 263 -8.68 -2.59 12.84
N GLY A 264 -8.92 -2.68 11.53
CA GLY A 264 -10.28 -2.67 10.98
C GLY A 264 -11.11 -3.89 11.42
N CYS A 265 -10.50 -5.08 11.41
CA CYS A 265 -11.16 -6.28 11.94
C CYS A 265 -11.45 -6.19 13.45
N HIS A 266 -10.65 -5.44 14.20
CA HIS A 266 -10.88 -5.23 15.63
C HIS A 266 -12.11 -4.35 15.89
N GLU A 267 -12.30 -3.28 15.12
CA GLU A 267 -13.51 -2.43 15.26
C GLU A 267 -14.78 -3.25 14.98
N PHE A 268 -14.73 -4.14 13.98
CA PHE A 268 -15.81 -5.10 13.73
C PHE A 268 -16.02 -6.04 14.92
N GLU A 269 -14.95 -6.51 15.53
CA GLU A 269 -15.02 -7.36 16.72
C GLU A 269 -15.70 -6.65 17.91
N GLU A 270 -15.46 -5.35 18.11
CA GLU A 270 -16.12 -4.56 19.17
C GLU A 270 -17.65 -4.48 18.94
N VAL A 271 -18.08 -4.46 17.68
CA VAL A 271 -19.49 -4.40 17.28
C VAL A 271 -20.22 -5.75 17.41
N TRP A 272 -19.57 -6.85 17.05
CA TRP A 272 -20.19 -8.19 17.00
C TRP A 272 -19.81 -9.11 18.17
N GLY A 273 -18.89 -8.68 19.04
CA GLY A 273 -18.45 -9.39 20.24
C GLY A 273 -16.97 -9.79 20.18
N GLU A 274 -16.19 -9.36 21.18
CA GLU A 274 -14.76 -9.67 21.30
C GLU A 274 -14.50 -11.17 21.48
N THR A 275 -13.63 -11.74 20.66
CA THR A 275 -13.07 -13.08 20.91
C THR A 275 -12.11 -13.04 22.11
N LYS A 276 -11.83 -14.21 22.67
CA LYS A 276 -10.98 -14.33 23.87
C LYS A 276 -9.61 -13.69 23.64
N LYS A 277 -9.17 -12.88 24.61
CA LYS A 277 -7.82 -12.31 24.61
C LYS A 277 -6.78 -13.42 24.80
N VAL A 278 -5.80 -13.46 23.90
CA VAL A 278 -4.69 -14.43 23.96
C VAL A 278 -3.61 -13.93 24.91
N TRP A 279 -3.34 -12.62 24.92
CA TRP A 279 -2.44 -12.00 25.89
C TRP A 279 -2.88 -10.59 26.26
N LYS A 280 -2.38 -10.11 27.41
CA LYS A 280 -2.47 -8.73 27.86
C LYS A 280 -1.22 -8.38 28.66
N ILE A 281 -0.43 -7.43 28.17
CA ILE A 281 0.75 -6.91 28.87
C ILE A 281 0.27 -5.91 29.92
N GLN A 282 0.56 -6.16 31.19
CA GLN A 282 0.06 -5.32 32.30
C GLN A 282 0.91 -4.07 32.59
N ASN A 283 2.12 -3.98 32.02
CA ASN A 283 3.05 -2.89 32.30
C ASN A 283 2.61 -1.58 31.61
N GLN A 284 2.55 -0.49 32.37
CA GLN A 284 2.21 0.87 31.91
C GLN A 284 3.13 1.39 30.80
N PHE A 285 4.38 0.91 30.73
CA PHE A 285 5.31 1.23 29.65
C PHE A 285 4.76 0.79 28.27
N TRP A 286 4.00 -0.31 28.23
CA TRP A 286 3.39 -0.84 27.00
C TRP A 286 1.94 -0.36 26.80
N ALA A 287 1.49 0.65 27.54
CA ALA A 287 0.13 1.16 27.42
C ALA A 287 -0.13 1.75 26.03
N HIS A 288 -1.34 1.54 25.50
CA HIS A 288 -1.75 1.96 24.15
C HIS A 288 -1.60 3.45 23.82
N LYS A 289 -1.56 4.29 24.85
CA LYS A 289 -1.46 5.76 24.72
C LYS A 289 -0.05 6.29 25.02
N ARG A 290 0.93 5.42 25.25
CA ARG A 290 2.31 5.80 25.60
C ARG A 290 3.31 5.27 24.58
N LEU A 291 4.45 5.94 24.49
CA LEU A 291 5.60 5.41 23.76
C LEU A 291 6.16 4.19 24.51
N PRO A 292 6.64 3.16 23.80
CA PRO A 292 6.77 3.08 22.34
C PRO A 292 5.51 2.61 21.61
N MET A 293 4.46 2.23 22.34
CA MET A 293 3.34 1.48 21.77
C MET A 293 2.51 2.28 20.76
N VAL A 294 2.43 3.60 20.92
CA VAL A 294 1.79 4.49 19.94
C VAL A 294 2.46 4.41 18.56
N ILE A 295 3.80 4.26 18.50
CA ILE A 295 4.55 4.13 17.24
C ILE A 295 4.35 2.74 16.63
N LEU A 296 4.23 1.71 17.47
CA LEU A 296 4.11 0.32 17.00
C LEU A 296 2.68 -0.04 16.61
N LYS A 297 1.67 0.65 17.14
CA LYS A 297 0.25 0.37 16.88
C LYS A 297 -0.12 0.41 15.38
N PRO A 298 0.33 1.39 14.58
CA PRO A 298 0.11 1.39 13.12
C PRO A 298 0.63 0.14 12.40
N PHE A 299 1.62 -0.57 12.96
CA PHE A 299 2.15 -1.84 12.42
C PHE A 299 1.43 -3.08 12.98
N GLY A 300 0.28 -2.85 13.63
CA GLY A 300 -0.59 -3.86 14.20
C GLY A 300 -0.24 -4.23 15.64
N TYR A 301 0.88 -3.79 16.20
CA TYR A 301 1.26 -4.19 17.55
C TYR A 301 0.26 -3.68 18.58
N SER A 302 -0.08 -4.53 19.55
CA SER A 302 -1.07 -4.23 20.56
C SER A 302 -0.69 -4.85 21.91
N ALA A 303 -0.90 -4.13 23.00
CA ALA A 303 -0.62 -4.58 24.36
C ALA A 303 -1.54 -5.74 24.77
N SER A 304 -2.73 -5.82 24.17
CA SER A 304 -3.60 -6.99 24.24
C SER A 304 -4.07 -7.39 22.86
N ARG A 305 -4.14 -8.69 22.57
CA ARG A 305 -4.73 -9.17 21.33
C ARG A 305 -5.77 -10.25 21.53
N THR A 306 -6.81 -10.17 20.72
CA THR A 306 -7.85 -11.19 20.57
C THR A 306 -7.39 -12.28 19.59
N GLN A 307 -8.10 -13.42 19.59
CA GLN A 307 -7.82 -14.51 18.65
C GLN A 307 -8.00 -14.04 17.19
N LEU A 308 -9.04 -13.26 16.92
CA LEU A 308 -9.31 -12.70 15.60
C LEU A 308 -8.15 -11.81 15.11
N GLN A 309 -7.67 -10.90 15.96
CA GLN A 309 -6.55 -10.01 15.59
C GLN A 309 -5.26 -10.78 15.26
N ILE A 310 -5.01 -11.93 15.90
CA ILE A 310 -3.83 -12.77 15.60
C ILE A 310 -4.01 -13.50 14.28
N ALA A 311 -5.19 -14.09 14.05
CA ALA A 311 -5.51 -14.76 12.80
C ALA A 311 -5.41 -13.78 11.61
N CYS A 312 -6.06 -12.61 11.71
CA CYS A 312 -6.00 -11.57 10.69
C CYS A 312 -4.57 -11.11 10.41
N PHE A 313 -3.73 -10.95 11.44
CA PHE A 313 -2.35 -10.55 11.27
C PHE A 313 -1.55 -11.54 10.42
N TRP A 314 -1.60 -12.82 10.77
CA TRP A 314 -0.84 -13.85 10.05
C TRP A 314 -1.39 -14.12 8.65
N CYS A 315 -2.71 -14.12 8.48
CA CYS A 315 -3.34 -14.25 7.16
C CYS A 315 -2.94 -13.10 6.23
N TRP A 316 -3.02 -11.85 6.71
CA TRP A 316 -2.67 -10.68 5.89
C TRP A 316 -1.17 -10.57 5.62
N LEU A 317 -0.32 -10.91 6.60
CA LEU A 317 1.13 -10.98 6.42
C LEU A 317 1.51 -12.05 5.38
N THR A 318 0.87 -13.22 5.43
CA THR A 318 1.07 -14.28 4.43
C THR A 318 0.67 -13.80 3.04
N LEU A 319 -0.49 -13.14 2.91
CA LEU A 319 -0.95 -12.54 1.66
C LEU A 319 0.05 -11.50 1.12
N LEU A 320 0.59 -10.65 1.98
CA LEU A 320 1.61 -9.67 1.62
C LEU A 320 2.88 -10.35 1.05
N ILE A 321 3.40 -11.37 1.74
CA ILE A 321 4.60 -12.11 1.31
C ILE A 321 4.35 -12.81 -0.02
N VAL A 322 3.24 -13.56 -0.13
CA VAL A 322 2.85 -14.25 -1.37
C VAL A 322 2.68 -13.27 -2.52
N GLY A 323 2.06 -12.11 -2.27
CA GLY A 323 1.90 -11.05 -3.27
C GLY A 323 3.23 -10.51 -3.78
N HIS A 324 4.19 -10.25 -2.89
CA HIS A 324 5.54 -9.82 -3.28
C HIS A 324 6.31 -10.88 -4.05
N VAL A 325 6.25 -12.14 -3.61
CA VAL A 325 6.87 -13.29 -4.31
C VAL A 325 6.27 -13.44 -5.71
N TRP A 326 4.94 -13.38 -5.84
CA TRP A 326 4.26 -13.48 -7.12
C TRP A 326 4.62 -12.31 -8.05
N LYS A 327 4.69 -11.08 -7.53
CA LYS A 327 5.13 -9.91 -8.31
C LYS A 327 6.57 -10.02 -8.75
N TRP A 328 7.46 -10.50 -7.90
CA TRP A 328 8.86 -10.74 -8.25
C TRP A 328 8.99 -11.77 -9.39
N TYR A 329 8.32 -12.91 -9.27
CA TYR A 329 8.29 -13.92 -10.36
C TYR A 329 7.71 -13.36 -11.65
N SER A 330 6.63 -12.58 -11.57
CA SER A 330 6.00 -11.96 -12.74
C SER A 330 6.94 -10.96 -13.43
N ALA A 331 7.66 -10.14 -12.66
CA ALA A 331 8.63 -9.18 -13.19
C ALA A 331 9.85 -9.90 -13.81
N LYS A 332 10.32 -10.99 -13.22
CA LYS A 332 11.38 -11.83 -13.76
C LYS A 332 11.00 -12.39 -15.13
N LYS A 333 9.82 -13.00 -15.25
CA LYS A 333 9.30 -13.53 -16.53
C LYS A 333 9.20 -12.45 -17.62
N ILE A 334 8.74 -11.26 -17.27
CA ILE A 334 8.66 -10.13 -18.23
C ILE A 334 10.05 -9.72 -18.71
N THR A 335 11.05 -9.73 -17.82
CA THR A 335 12.43 -9.36 -18.15
C THR A 335 13.08 -10.43 -19.03
N GLU A 336 12.88 -11.71 -18.73
CA GLU A 336 13.40 -12.81 -19.54
C GLU A 336 12.79 -12.79 -20.95
N ALA A 337 11.47 -12.58 -21.06
CA ALA A 337 10.78 -12.44 -22.35
C ALA A 337 11.28 -11.22 -23.16
N ALA A 338 11.60 -10.12 -22.48
CA ALA A 338 12.17 -8.93 -23.10
C ALA A 338 13.56 -9.18 -23.69
N GLU A 339 14.41 -9.87 -22.93
CA GLU A 339 15.77 -10.20 -23.34
C GLU A 339 15.75 -11.18 -24.52
N LEU A 340 14.83 -12.16 -24.51
CA LEU A 340 14.63 -13.08 -25.63
C LEU A 340 14.20 -12.32 -26.90
N ALA A 341 13.18 -11.47 -26.80
CA ALA A 341 12.71 -10.68 -27.95
C ALA A 341 13.79 -9.73 -28.51
N LYS A 342 14.67 -9.18 -27.64
CA LYS A 342 15.80 -8.35 -28.09
C LYS A 342 16.82 -9.18 -28.87
N ARG A 343 17.12 -10.40 -28.43
CA ARG A 343 18.04 -11.32 -29.13
C ARG A 343 17.48 -11.73 -30.50
N GLU A 344 16.21 -12.10 -30.56
CA GLU A 344 15.54 -12.45 -31.83
C GLU A 344 15.59 -11.28 -32.83
N LEU A 345 15.41 -10.04 -32.35
CA LEU A 345 15.51 -8.85 -33.19
C LEU A 345 16.95 -8.58 -33.68
N GLU A 346 17.96 -8.83 -32.84
CA GLU A 346 19.38 -8.68 -33.20
C GLU A 346 19.79 -9.75 -34.23
N GLU A 347 19.37 -11.00 -34.04
CA GLU A 347 19.60 -12.10 -35.00
C GLU A 347 18.91 -11.82 -36.35
N ALA A 348 17.67 -11.32 -36.35
CA ALA A 348 16.96 -10.95 -37.57
C ALA A 348 17.66 -9.81 -38.34
N LYS A 349 18.28 -8.85 -37.64
CA LYS A 349 19.06 -7.78 -38.27
C LYS A 349 20.35 -8.31 -38.91
N LEU A 350 21.08 -9.16 -38.19
CA LEU A 350 22.31 -9.78 -38.69
C LEU A 350 22.06 -10.63 -39.94
N ASN A 351 20.96 -11.40 -39.96
CA ASN A 351 20.60 -12.19 -41.14
C ASN A 351 20.27 -11.29 -42.35
N LYS A 352 19.54 -10.19 -42.12
CA LYS A 352 19.21 -9.24 -43.19
C LYS A 352 20.44 -8.53 -43.77
N ASP A 353 21.41 -8.19 -42.92
CA ASP A 353 22.66 -7.57 -43.36
C ASP A 353 23.54 -8.57 -44.13
N GLY A 354 23.53 -9.85 -43.73
CA GLY A 354 24.20 -10.93 -44.46
C GLY A 354 23.62 -11.18 -45.86
N ASP A 355 22.29 -11.22 -45.98
CA ASP A 355 21.61 -11.39 -47.28
C ASP A 355 21.91 -10.21 -48.23
N ASN A 356 21.97 -8.98 -47.70
CA ASN A 356 22.33 -7.79 -48.50
C ASN A 356 23.79 -7.84 -48.99
N GLN A 357 24.75 -8.28 -48.16
CA GLN A 357 26.15 -8.43 -48.59
C GLN A 357 26.31 -9.51 -49.67
N GLN A 358 25.53 -10.59 -49.58
CA GLN A 358 25.57 -11.65 -50.58
C GLN A 358 25.04 -11.17 -51.94
N LEU A 359 23.98 -10.35 -51.95
CA LEU A 359 23.45 -9.70 -53.17
C LEU A 359 24.47 -8.75 -53.82
N GLU A 360 25.15 -7.91 -53.04
CA GLU A 360 26.18 -6.99 -53.57
C GLU A 360 27.37 -7.75 -54.19
N SER A 361 27.78 -8.89 -53.60
CA SER A 361 28.87 -9.70 -54.15
C SER A 361 28.53 -10.41 -55.47
N SER A 362 27.27 -10.80 -55.68
CA SER A 362 26.84 -11.42 -56.94
C SER A 362 26.76 -10.44 -58.11
N ASP A 363 26.43 -9.17 -57.85
CA ASP A 363 26.37 -8.14 -58.89
C ASP A 363 27.78 -7.73 -59.39
N GLU A 364 28.81 -7.82 -58.54
CA GLU A 364 30.20 -7.56 -58.95
C GLU A 364 30.79 -8.68 -59.83
N GLU A 365 30.46 -9.96 -59.58
CA GLU A 365 30.91 -11.07 -60.43
C GLU A 365 30.26 -11.04 -61.83
N GLU A 366 28.98 -10.69 -61.94
CA GLU A 366 28.29 -10.63 -63.23
C GLU A 366 28.76 -9.43 -64.09
N GLY A 367 29.22 -8.35 -63.45
CA GLY A 367 29.83 -7.20 -64.12
C GLY A 367 31.18 -7.53 -64.77
N ASN A 368 31.99 -8.39 -64.14
CA ASN A 368 33.32 -8.72 -64.63
C ASN A 368 33.28 -9.67 -65.85
N PHE A 369 32.31 -10.59 -65.88
CA PHE A 369 32.14 -11.56 -66.97
C PHE A 369 31.71 -10.95 -68.31
N LYS A 370 31.05 -9.78 -68.29
CA LYS A 370 30.67 -9.06 -69.52
C LYS A 370 31.82 -8.30 -70.17
N SER A 371 32.96 -8.12 -69.50
CA SER A 371 34.09 -7.34 -70.04
C SER A 371 35.10 -8.14 -70.88
N GLU A 372 35.11 -9.48 -70.79
CA GLU A 372 36.06 -10.33 -71.53
C GLU A 372 35.54 -10.86 -72.88
N GLY A 373 34.30 -10.52 -73.27
CA GLY A 373 33.66 -11.03 -74.50
C GLY A 373 33.73 -10.12 -75.74
N GLN A 374 34.44 -8.99 -75.70
CA GLN A 374 34.61 -8.07 -76.83
C GLN A 374 36.10 -7.88 -77.15
N VAL A 375 36.72 -8.85 -77.82
CA VAL A 375 37.96 -8.67 -78.59
C VAL A 375 37.82 -9.35 -79.93
#